data_AF-A0A9Q1BUF5-F1
#
_entry.id   AF-A0A9Q1BUF5-F1
#
_cell.length_a   1.000
_cell.length_b   1.000
_cell.length_c   1.000
_cell.angle_alpha   90.00
_cell.angle_beta   90.00
_cell.angle_gamma   90.00
#
_symmetry.space_group_name_H-M   'P 1'
#
loop_
_entity.id
_entity.type
_entity.pdbx_description
1 polymer ?
#
loop_
_entity_poly.entity_id
_entity_poly.type
_entity_poly.pdbx_seq_one_letter_code
_entity_poly.pdbx_strand_id
1 'polypeptide(L)'
;MPSATGCLFSTYDQDNDRCEASKCAESHRGAWWYSPADYHPLINSCGSCEFKTGSDICYQVCAFSNPNGDYNGSDGQNIFWNYSDKDCYHKFFEMMIRPSH
;
A
#
# COMPACT_ATOMS: atom_id res chain seq x y z
N MET A 1 -2.02 -16.09 -4.23
CA MET A 1 -1.94 -14.67 -4.62
C MET A 1 -3.06 -13.96 -3.88
N PRO A 2 -2.81 -12.99 -2.99
CA PRO A 2 -3.87 -12.12 -2.50
C PRO A 2 -4.52 -11.41 -3.69
N SER A 3 -5.84 -11.33 -3.71
CA SER A 3 -6.63 -10.82 -4.83
C SER A 3 -6.71 -9.30 -4.79
N ALA A 4 -6.24 -8.60 -5.83
CA ALA A 4 -6.37 -7.13 -5.95
C ALA A 4 -7.78 -6.69 -6.39
N THR A 5 -8.82 -7.45 -6.03
CA THR A 5 -10.17 -7.30 -6.57
C THR A 5 -10.94 -6.25 -5.78
N GLY A 6 -10.77 -4.98 -6.14
CA GLY A 6 -11.39 -3.83 -5.44
C GLY A 6 -10.45 -2.63 -5.29
N CYS A 7 -9.16 -2.84 -5.49
CA CYS A 7 -8.13 -1.81 -5.44
C CYS A 7 -8.06 -1.04 -6.77
N LEU A 8 -8.14 0.28 -6.71
CA LEU A 8 -7.79 1.13 -7.86
C LEU A 8 -6.31 1.49 -7.79
N PHE A 9 -5.71 1.76 -8.94
CA PHE A 9 -4.31 2.14 -9.03
C PHE A 9 -4.17 3.63 -8.67
N SER A 10 -3.38 3.96 -7.65
CA SER A 10 -3.07 5.35 -7.27
C SER A 10 -1.61 5.69 -7.53
N THR A 11 -1.38 6.97 -7.81
CA THR A 11 -0.05 7.60 -7.89
C THR A 11 0.01 8.78 -6.93
N TYR A 12 1.18 9.39 -6.78
CA TYR A 12 1.37 10.59 -5.96
C TYR A 12 0.38 11.73 -6.30
N ASP A 13 0.07 11.90 -7.58
CA ASP A 13 -0.77 12.96 -8.13
C ASP A 13 -2.20 12.52 -8.48
N GLN A 14 -2.49 11.22 -8.50
CA GLN A 14 -3.81 10.66 -8.76
C GLN A 14 -4.23 9.72 -7.65
N ASP A 15 -5.08 10.24 -6.77
CA ASP A 15 -5.63 9.51 -5.65
C ASP A 15 -6.90 8.77 -6.06
N ASN A 16 -6.75 7.49 -6.39
CA ASN A 16 -7.87 6.61 -6.75
C ASN A 16 -8.16 5.58 -5.65
N ASP A 17 -7.32 5.50 -4.62
CA ASP A 17 -7.61 4.72 -3.44
C ASP A 17 -8.74 5.45 -2.72
N ARG A 18 -9.84 4.75 -2.44
CA ARG A 18 -11.09 5.38 -1.97
C ARG A 18 -10.98 5.82 -0.50
N CYS A 19 -9.84 6.38 -0.13
CA CYS A 19 -9.42 6.81 1.19
C CYS A 19 -9.38 8.34 1.22
N GLU A 20 -10.54 8.98 1.39
CA GLU A 20 -10.68 10.45 1.34
C GLU A 20 -9.81 11.18 2.37
N ALA A 21 -9.36 10.49 3.41
CA ALA A 21 -8.51 11.08 4.45
C ALA A 21 -7.00 10.89 4.22
N SER A 22 -6.57 10.10 3.21
CA SER A 22 -5.16 9.76 3.05
C SER A 22 -4.77 9.37 1.63
N LYS A 23 -3.68 9.98 1.13
CA LYS A 23 -3.05 9.57 -0.12
C LYS A 23 -2.03 8.46 0.15
N CYS A 24 -2.44 7.20 0.00
CA CYS A 24 -1.57 6.06 0.29
C CYS A 24 -0.29 6.07 -0.58
N ALA A 25 -0.41 6.47 -1.84
CA ALA A 25 0.73 6.61 -2.76
C ALA A 25 1.76 7.66 -2.31
N GLU A 26 1.33 8.75 -1.68
CA GLU A 26 2.22 9.76 -1.13
C GLU A 26 2.98 9.24 0.10
N SER A 27 2.27 8.54 0.98
CA SER A 27 2.84 8.00 2.22
C SER A 27 3.81 6.84 1.98
N HIS A 28 3.47 5.95 1.06
CA HIS A 28 4.29 4.79 0.70
C HIS A 28 5.34 5.09 -0.38
N ARG A 29 5.38 6.32 -0.90
CA ARG A 29 6.31 6.77 -1.94
C ARG A 29 6.37 5.82 -3.13
N GLY A 30 5.20 5.36 -3.56
CA GLY A 30 5.06 4.38 -4.62
C GLY A 30 3.71 4.50 -5.30
N ALA A 31 3.65 4.02 -6.54
CA ALA A 31 2.39 3.86 -7.24
C ALA A 31 1.96 2.40 -7.13
N TRP A 32 0.75 2.12 -6.67
CA TRP A 32 0.28 0.75 -6.48
C TRP A 32 -1.24 0.65 -6.49
N TRP A 33 -1.71 -0.60 -6.53
CA TRP A 33 -3.10 -0.92 -6.26
C TRP A 33 -3.36 -0.88 -4.75
N TYR A 34 -3.48 0.34 -4.21
CA TYR A 34 -3.78 0.55 -2.80
C TYR A 34 -5.27 0.22 -2.54
N SER A 35 -5.53 -0.56 -1.48
CA SER A 35 -6.88 -1.00 -1.12
C SER A 35 -7.36 -0.22 0.09
N PRO A 36 -8.63 0.23 0.11
CA PRO A 36 -9.19 0.90 1.26
C PRO A 36 -9.46 -0.01 2.47
N ALA A 37 -9.48 -1.36 2.36
CA ALA A 37 -10.04 -2.16 3.47
C ALA A 37 -9.78 -3.68 3.52
N ASP A 38 -9.01 -4.32 2.64
CA ASP A 38 -9.11 -5.79 2.54
C ASP A 38 -8.47 -6.59 3.70
N TYR A 39 -7.76 -5.97 4.63
CA TYR A 39 -7.06 -6.74 5.68
C TYR A 39 -6.91 -6.04 7.04
N HIS A 40 -7.93 -5.33 7.52
CA HIS A 40 -7.99 -5.07 8.96
C HIS A 40 -9.39 -5.31 9.52
N PRO A 41 -9.62 -6.40 10.29
CA PRO A 41 -10.91 -6.71 10.89
C PRO A 41 -11.39 -5.69 11.93
N LEU A 42 -10.62 -4.61 12.15
CA LEU A 42 -10.88 -3.55 13.12
C LEU A 42 -11.12 -2.17 12.48
N ILE A 43 -11.02 -2.04 11.15
CA ILE A 43 -11.14 -0.74 10.45
C ILE A 43 -12.16 -0.90 9.33
N ASN A 44 -13.40 -0.54 9.62
CA ASN A 44 -14.52 -0.67 8.67
C ASN A 44 -14.67 0.51 7.71
N SER A 45 -13.81 1.52 7.75
CA SER A 45 -13.80 2.52 6.70
C SER A 45 -12.48 3.28 6.60
N CYS A 46 -12.10 3.51 5.35
CA CYS A 46 -11.21 4.59 4.92
C CYS A 46 -11.68 6.02 5.28
N GLY A 47 -12.78 6.15 6.05
CA GLY A 47 -13.41 7.42 6.42
C GLY A 47 -13.14 7.88 7.87
N SER A 48 -12.50 7.05 8.71
CA SER A 48 -12.15 7.43 10.10
C SER A 48 -10.65 7.65 10.33
N CYS A 49 -9.85 7.68 9.25
CA CYS A 49 -8.41 7.82 9.33
C CYS A 49 -7.99 9.29 9.51
N GLU A 50 -7.90 9.80 10.74
CA GLU A 50 -7.26 11.10 11.00
C GLU A 50 -5.76 10.89 11.26
N PHE A 51 -4.90 11.26 10.30
CA PHE A 51 -3.45 11.17 10.42
C PHE A 51 -2.93 11.99 11.61
N LYS A 52 -2.48 11.33 12.69
CA LYS A 52 -1.71 12.01 13.73
C LYS A 52 -0.20 11.75 13.67
N THR A 53 0.27 10.58 13.23
CA THR A 53 1.71 10.26 13.07
C THR A 53 1.91 8.91 12.33
N GLY A 54 3.14 8.59 11.90
CA GLY A 54 3.53 7.31 11.28
C GLY A 54 3.37 6.03 12.13
N SER A 55 2.72 6.13 13.28
CA SER A 55 2.30 5.03 14.14
C SER A 55 0.81 4.69 13.99
N ASP A 56 0.06 5.42 13.17
CA ASP A 56 -1.36 5.22 12.96
C ASP A 56 -1.61 3.95 12.13
N ILE A 57 -2.58 3.16 12.54
CA ILE A 57 -2.95 1.92 11.86
C ILE A 57 -3.42 2.17 10.43
N CYS A 58 -3.92 3.36 10.09
CA CYS A 58 -4.22 3.73 8.70
C CYS A 58 -2.95 3.99 7.87
N TYR A 59 -1.91 4.60 8.45
CA TYR A 59 -0.60 4.75 7.80
C TYR A 59 0.07 3.38 7.57
N GLN A 60 -0.22 2.41 8.44
CA GLN A 60 0.35 1.08 8.41
C GLN A 60 -0.39 0.10 7.47
N VAL A 61 -1.66 0.34 7.11
CA VAL A 61 -2.51 -0.67 6.45
C VAL A 61 -2.98 -0.25 5.04
N CYS A 62 -2.51 0.89 4.52
CA CYS A 62 -2.75 1.34 3.15
C CYS A 62 -2.29 0.34 2.07
N ALA A 63 -1.32 -0.53 2.39
CA ALA A 63 -0.71 -1.45 1.44
C ALA A 63 -0.29 -2.77 2.11
N PHE A 64 -0.81 -3.89 1.61
CA PHE A 64 -0.28 -5.22 1.97
C PHE A 64 1.10 -5.46 1.35
N SER A 65 1.35 -4.85 0.19
CA SER A 65 2.61 -4.88 -0.53
C SER A 65 2.88 -3.51 -1.15
N ASN A 66 4.15 -3.14 -1.25
CA ASN A 66 4.58 -1.90 -1.91
C ASN A 66 5.80 -2.17 -2.80
N PRO A 67 5.66 -2.94 -3.88
CA PRO A 67 6.80 -3.27 -4.72
C PRO A 67 7.38 -2.09 -5.49
N ASN A 68 6.62 -0.99 -5.59
CA ASN A 68 7.01 0.24 -6.26
C ASN A 68 7.43 1.33 -5.26
N GLY A 69 7.74 0.97 -4.01
CA GLY A 69 8.24 1.88 -2.99
C GLY A 69 9.72 2.26 -3.17
N ASP A 70 10.22 3.07 -2.25
CA ASP A 70 11.61 3.49 -2.19
C ASP A 70 12.53 2.28 -1.89
N TYR A 71 13.58 2.07 -2.69
CA TYR A 71 14.50 0.93 -2.47
C TYR A 71 15.13 0.89 -1.06
N ASN A 72 15.42 2.06 -0.48
CA ASN A 72 15.94 2.22 0.87
C ASN A 72 14.98 3.03 1.78
N GLY A 73 13.67 2.95 1.52
CA GLY A 73 12.67 3.59 2.38
C GLY A 73 12.66 2.99 3.80
N SER A 74 11.95 3.64 4.72
CA SER A 74 11.63 3.10 6.05
C SER A 74 10.14 3.20 6.32
N ASP A 75 9.67 2.58 7.39
CA ASP A 75 8.32 2.78 7.91
C ASP A 75 7.22 2.54 6.86
N GLY A 76 7.37 1.48 6.06
CA GLY A 76 6.42 1.13 5.00
C GLY A 76 6.59 1.90 3.69
N GLN A 77 7.56 2.80 3.56
CA GLN A 77 7.88 3.42 2.27
C GLN A 77 8.67 2.49 1.36
N ASN A 78 9.30 1.46 1.93
CA ASN A 78 10.22 0.61 1.20
C ASN A 78 9.53 -0.43 0.32
N ILE A 79 10.35 -1.14 -0.46
CA ILE A 79 9.91 -2.30 -1.21
C ILE A 79 9.62 -3.46 -0.25
N PHE A 80 8.37 -3.93 -0.22
CA PHE A 80 7.95 -5.12 0.53
C PHE A 80 6.80 -5.86 -0.16
N TRP A 81 6.69 -7.16 0.10
CA TRP A 81 5.59 -7.99 -0.40
C TRP A 81 4.50 -8.29 0.65
N ASN A 82 4.88 -8.21 1.92
CA ASN A 82 3.97 -8.32 3.05
C ASN A 82 4.34 -7.21 4.02
N TYR A 83 3.35 -6.45 4.50
CA TYR A 83 3.59 -5.36 5.42
C TYR A 83 4.30 -5.81 6.71
N SER A 84 4.04 -7.03 7.19
CA SER A 84 4.76 -7.62 8.32
C SER A 84 6.27 -7.77 8.08
N ASP A 85 6.69 -7.79 6.82
CA ASP A 85 8.08 -7.93 6.39
C ASP A 85 8.64 -6.59 5.86
N LYS A 86 8.01 -5.46 6.15
CA LYS A 86 8.48 -4.14 5.67
C LYS A 86 9.91 -3.81 6.13
N ASP A 87 10.38 -4.37 7.25
CA ASP A 87 11.75 -4.13 7.70
C ASP A 87 12.77 -5.10 7.05
N CYS A 88 12.28 -6.05 6.23
CA CYS A 88 13.10 -6.94 5.41
C CYS A 88 13.42 -6.25 4.08
N TYR A 89 14.58 -5.59 4.00
CA TYR A 89 15.05 -4.90 2.80
C TYR A 89 15.23 -5.86 1.60
N HIS A 90 14.24 -5.88 0.72
CA HIS A 90 14.30 -6.66 -0.52
C HIS A 90 15.30 -6.03 -1.50
N LYS A 91 16.27 -6.83 -1.95
CA LYS A 91 17.32 -6.37 -2.88
C LYS A 91 16.89 -6.36 -4.35
N PHE A 92 15.79 -7.03 -4.66
CA PHE A 92 15.28 -7.20 -6.02
C PHE A 92 13.78 -7.49 -5.97
N PHE A 93 13.06 -6.99 -6.96
CA PHE A 93 11.65 -7.28 -7.18
C PHE A 93 11.38 -7.32 -8.70
N GLU A 94 10.62 -8.30 -9.17
CA GLU A 94 10.24 -8.45 -10.58
C GLU A 94 8.80 -8.95 -10.70
N MET A 95 8.04 -8.35 -11.61
CA MET A 95 6.67 -8.77 -11.95
C MET A 95 6.61 -9.15 -13.42
N MET A 96 6.03 -10.31 -13.71
CA MET A 96 5.84 -10.81 -15.07
C MET A 96 4.39 -11.23 -15.28
N ILE A 97 3.85 -10.93 -16.44
CA ILE A 97 2.53 -11.42 -16.89
C ILE A 97 2.72 -12.30 -18.12
N ARG A 98 1.90 -13.35 -18.22
CA ARG A 98 1.84 -14.23 -19.40
C ARG A 98 0.38 -14.43 -19.79
N PRO A 99 -0.05 -14.03 -21.00
CA PRO A 99 -1.38 -14.33 -21.49
C PRO A 99 -1.62 -15.85 -21.53
N SER A 100 -2.76 -16.28 -21.01
CA SER A 100 -3.29 -17.62 -21.27
C SER A 100 -4.22 -17.54 -22.49
N HIS A 101 -3.93 -18.34 -23.52
CA HIS A 101 -4.80 -18.50 -24.69
C HIS A 101 -6.19 -19.01 -24.32
#